data_AF-A0A497XQ77-F1
#
_entry.id   AF-A0A497XQ77-F1
#
_cell.length_a   1.000
_cell.length_b   1.000
_cell.length_c   1.000
_cell.angle_alpha   90.00
_cell.angle_beta   90.00
_cell.angle_gamma   90.00
#
_symmetry.space_group_name_H-M   'P 1'
#
loop_
_entity.id
_entity.type
_entity.pdbx_description
1 polymer ?
#
loop_
_entity_poly.entity_id
_entity_poly.type
_entity_poly.pdbx_seq_one_letter_code
_entity_poly.pdbx_strand_id
1 'polypeptide(L)'
;MSSKKLWIIITLYIVFIYTTLPLARLFLNALYNTLGKTTLSLFTNLVLAGIFFYVVLKLYRRKGKRALIYTLAGTLLLGFIVTSLERPEERIHFLEYGVLGFLFVKAFNSTDFRALTVSVLLASGVGVLDEVIQGFLPNRVGDIRDAFMNVAGGFLGVWFARFYYS
;
A
#
# COMPACT_ATOMS: atom_id res chain seq x y z
N MET A 1 19.47 1.81 -10.67
CA MET A 1 19.73 1.25 -9.32
C MET A 1 19.92 -0.24 -9.50
N SER A 2 20.94 -0.87 -8.89
CA SER A 2 21.12 -2.32 -9.06
C SER A 2 19.99 -3.10 -8.38
N SER A 3 19.59 -4.25 -8.95
CA SER A 3 18.53 -5.10 -8.38
C SER A 3 18.82 -5.45 -6.91
N LYS A 4 20.09 -5.73 -6.56
CA LYS A 4 20.54 -5.96 -5.16
C LYS A 4 20.15 -4.83 -4.20
N LYS A 5 20.32 -3.57 -4.59
CA LYS A 5 19.95 -2.42 -3.74
C LYS A 5 18.44 -2.33 -3.53
N LEU A 6 17.63 -2.70 -4.52
CA LEU A 6 16.16 -2.71 -4.39
C LEU A 6 15.70 -3.77 -3.40
N TRP A 7 16.26 -4.98 -3.48
CA TRP A 7 15.94 -6.05 -2.53
C TRP A 7 16.30 -5.68 -1.09
N ILE A 8 17.44 -5.03 -0.86
CA ILE A 8 17.78 -4.50 0.47
C ILE A 8 16.73 -3.50 0.95
N ILE A 9 16.30 -2.57 0.10
CA ILE A 9 15.25 -1.60 0.47
C ILE A 9 13.93 -2.30 0.78
N ILE A 10 13.54 -3.30 -0.03
CA ILE A 10 12.31 -4.07 0.21
C ILE A 10 12.40 -4.79 1.56
N THR A 11 13.52 -5.44 1.86
CA THR A 11 13.70 -6.12 3.15
C THR A 11 13.65 -5.13 4.31
N LEU A 12 14.36 -4.00 4.23
CA LEU A 12 14.31 -2.96 5.25
C LEU A 12 12.89 -2.40 5.43
N TYR A 13 12.15 -2.27 4.33
CA TYR A 13 10.77 -1.80 4.35
C TYR A 13 9.83 -2.80 5.03
N ILE A 14 9.96 -4.10 4.76
CA ILE A 14 9.19 -5.15 5.44
C ILE A 14 9.51 -5.19 6.94
N VAL A 15 10.80 -5.12 7.28
CA VAL A 15 11.23 -5.06 8.69
C VAL A 15 10.64 -3.82 9.37
N PHE A 16 10.65 -2.67 8.71
CA PHE A 16 10.03 -1.46 9.22
C PHE A 16 8.52 -1.63 9.48
N ILE A 17 7.75 -2.19 8.55
CA ILE A 17 6.32 -2.47 8.73
C ILE A 17 6.12 -3.33 9.99
N TYR A 18 6.77 -4.49 10.07
CA TYR A 18 6.57 -5.42 11.18
C TYR A 18 7.02 -4.88 12.54
N THR A 19 8.15 -4.18 12.58
CA THR A 19 8.67 -3.61 13.84
C THR A 19 7.83 -2.44 14.36
N THR A 20 7.10 -1.75 13.48
CA THR A 20 6.25 -0.63 13.87
C THR A 20 4.85 -1.06 14.29
N LEU A 21 4.40 -2.29 13.98
CA LEU A 21 3.07 -2.81 14.35
C LEU A 21 2.69 -2.58 15.83
N PRO A 22 3.54 -2.93 16.84
CA PRO A 22 3.16 -2.76 18.24
C PRO A 22 3.04 -1.29 18.64
N LEU A 23 3.84 -0.43 18.01
CA LEU A 23 3.94 1.00 18.30
C LEU A 23 2.86 1.81 17.58
N ALA A 24 2.44 1.37 16.39
CA ALA A 24 1.50 2.07 15.53
C ALA A 24 0.17 2.35 16.24
N ARG A 25 -0.36 1.37 16.99
CA ARG A 25 -1.61 1.55 17.74
C ARG A 25 -1.47 2.55 18.89
N LEU A 26 -0.35 2.55 19.60
CA LEU A 26 -0.08 3.53 20.66
C LEU A 26 -0.02 4.94 20.09
N PHE A 27 0.69 5.11 18.96
CA PHE A 27 0.81 6.38 18.27
C PHE A 27 -0.54 6.87 17.72
N LEU A 28 -1.32 6.00 17.07
CA LEU A 28 -2.65 6.33 16.56
C LEU A 28 -3.61 6.72 17.68
N ASN A 29 -3.58 6.02 18.82
CA ASN A 29 -4.42 6.39 19.97
C ASN A 29 -4.03 7.76 20.54
N ALA A 30 -2.72 8.07 20.61
CA ALA A 30 -2.27 9.40 21.01
C ALA A 30 -2.74 10.49 20.03
N LEU A 31 -2.71 10.22 18.72
CA LEU A 31 -3.26 11.12 17.70
C LEU A 31 -4.78 11.25 17.79
N TYR A 32 -5.51 10.17 18.06
CA TYR A 32 -6.96 10.24 18.25
C TYR A 32 -7.35 11.08 19.46
N ASN A 33 -6.62 10.95 20.56
CA ASN A 33 -6.87 11.71 21.78
C ASN A 33 -6.56 13.20 21.65
N THR A 34 -5.66 13.57 20.73
CA THR A 34 -5.23 14.97 20.54
C THR A 34 -5.99 15.69 19.42
N LEU A 35 -6.15 15.04 18.26
CA LEU A 35 -6.73 15.65 17.05
C LEU A 35 -8.21 15.28 16.83
N GLY A 36 -8.68 14.21 17.48
CA GLY A 36 -9.98 13.61 17.22
C GLY A 36 -9.99 12.70 15.98
N LYS A 37 -10.84 11.68 16.00
CA LYS A 37 -10.95 10.66 14.94
C LYS A 37 -11.30 11.26 13.57
N THR A 38 -12.24 12.20 13.53
CA THR A 38 -12.70 12.83 12.29
C THR A 38 -11.58 13.61 11.61
N THR A 39 -10.87 14.45 12.36
CA THR A 39 -9.75 15.26 11.85
C THR A 39 -8.64 14.37 11.30
N LEU A 40 -8.26 13.31 12.03
CA LEU A 40 -7.23 12.39 11.58
C LEU A 40 -7.65 11.64 10.31
N SER A 41 -8.92 11.22 10.22
CA SER A 41 -9.48 10.58 9.03
C SER A 41 -9.44 11.51 7.81
N LEU A 42 -9.85 12.78 7.98
CA LEU A 42 -9.78 13.79 6.91
C LEU A 42 -8.33 14.04 6.48
N PHE A 43 -7.42 14.22 7.43
CA PHE A 43 -6.00 14.42 7.15
C PHE A 43 -5.42 13.24 6.36
N THR A 44 -5.69 12.01 6.79
CA THR A 44 -5.25 10.79 6.10
C THR A 44 -5.78 10.75 4.67
N ASN A 45 -7.05 11.09 4.46
CA ASN A 45 -7.64 11.13 3.13
C ASN A 45 -7.02 12.20 2.23
N LEU A 46 -6.71 13.39 2.77
CA LEU A 46 -6.04 14.45 2.02
C LEU A 46 -4.62 14.06 1.60
N VAL A 47 -3.86 13.43 2.50
CA VAL A 47 -2.51 12.94 2.19
C VAL A 47 -2.58 11.88 1.08
N LEU A 48 -3.50 10.92 1.20
CA LEU A 48 -3.70 9.88 0.19
C LEU A 48 -4.12 10.48 -1.16
N ALA A 49 -5.04 11.45 -1.17
CA ALA A 49 -5.44 12.17 -2.37
C ALA A 49 -4.26 12.94 -3.00
N GLY A 50 -3.38 13.54 -2.19
CA GLY A 50 -2.18 14.23 -2.66
C GLY A 50 -1.15 13.30 -3.30
N ILE A 51 -0.83 12.18 -2.64
CA ILE A 51 0.05 11.13 -3.19
C ILE A 51 -0.54 10.62 -4.51
N PHE A 52 -1.84 10.37 -4.51
CA PHE A 52 -2.57 9.90 -5.67
C PHE A 52 -2.46 10.87 -6.85
N PHE A 53 -2.77 12.15 -6.62
CA PHE A 53 -2.68 13.21 -7.62
C PHE A 53 -1.26 13.31 -8.20
N TYR A 54 -0.24 13.24 -7.35
CA TYR A 54 1.15 13.24 -7.78
C TYR A 54 1.49 12.06 -8.72
N VAL A 55 1.02 10.84 -8.40
CA VAL A 55 1.21 9.66 -9.23
C VAL A 55 0.53 9.82 -10.60
N VAL A 56 -0.70 10.34 -10.63
CA VAL A 56 -1.42 10.64 -11.89
C VAL A 56 -0.65 11.61 -12.75
N LEU A 57 -0.20 12.73 -12.17
CA LEU A 57 0.57 13.73 -12.90
C LEU A 57 1.84 13.12 -13.49
N LYS A 58 2.55 12.30 -12.72
CA LYS A 58 3.79 11.66 -13.18
C LYS A 58 3.52 10.67 -14.32
N LEU A 59 2.46 9.87 -14.23
CA LEU A 59 2.05 8.94 -15.28
C LEU A 59 1.59 9.68 -16.55
N TYR A 60 0.78 10.72 -16.40
CA TYR A 60 0.34 11.58 -17.49
C TYR A 60 1.51 12.19 -18.25
N ARG A 61 2.49 12.74 -17.53
CA ARG A 61 3.71 13.31 -18.14
C ARG A 61 4.54 12.28 -18.90
N ARG A 62 4.45 10.99 -18.54
CA ARG A 62 5.27 9.92 -19.13
C ARG A 62 4.60 9.22 -20.32
N LYS A 63 3.27 9.06 -20.31
CA LYS A 63 2.52 8.22 -21.26
C LYS A 63 1.37 8.97 -21.95
N GLY A 64 1.16 10.25 -21.66
CA GLY A 64 0.16 11.11 -22.29
C GLY A 64 -1.28 10.70 -21.96
N LYS A 65 -2.22 11.10 -22.83
CA LYS A 65 -3.68 10.97 -22.60
C LYS A 65 -4.18 9.53 -22.45
N ARG A 66 -3.51 8.54 -23.06
CA ARG A 66 -3.88 7.12 -22.93
C ARG A 66 -3.67 6.60 -21.50
N ALA A 67 -2.67 7.09 -20.79
CA ALA A 67 -2.51 6.77 -19.38
C ALA A 67 -3.65 7.33 -18.54
N LEU A 68 -4.18 8.50 -18.88
CA LEU A 68 -5.22 9.18 -18.11
C LEU A 68 -6.45 8.30 -17.83
N ILE A 69 -6.89 7.49 -18.80
CA ILE A 69 -8.07 6.60 -18.64
C ILE A 69 -7.79 5.49 -17.62
N TYR A 70 -6.64 4.83 -17.73
CA TYR A 70 -6.26 3.75 -16.81
C TYR A 70 -5.95 4.31 -15.42
N THR A 71 -5.29 5.47 -15.35
CA THR A 71 -5.06 6.11 -14.06
C THR A 71 -6.36 6.58 -13.43
N LEU A 72 -7.34 7.11 -14.20
CA LEU A 72 -8.67 7.49 -13.71
C LEU A 72 -9.47 6.30 -13.19
N ALA A 73 -9.51 5.20 -13.93
CA ALA A 73 -10.17 3.97 -13.46
C ALA A 73 -9.51 3.47 -12.17
N GLY A 74 -8.18 3.54 -12.10
CA GLY A 74 -7.43 3.22 -10.90
C GLY A 74 -7.67 4.19 -9.75
N THR A 75 -7.81 5.49 -10.04
CA THR A 75 -8.16 6.55 -9.09
C THR A 75 -9.47 6.23 -8.41
N LEU A 76 -10.49 5.92 -9.22
CA LEU A 76 -11.85 5.75 -8.72
C LEU A 76 -11.94 4.50 -7.87
N LEU A 77 -11.26 3.43 -8.28
CA LEU A 77 -11.16 2.21 -7.49
C LEU A 77 -10.40 2.43 -6.17
N LEU A 78 -9.25 3.12 -6.21
CA LEU A 78 -8.49 3.50 -5.02
C LEU A 78 -9.30 4.37 -4.07
N GLY A 79 -9.91 5.43 -4.61
CA GLY A 79 -10.71 6.38 -3.85
C GLY A 79 -11.88 5.68 -3.19
N PHE A 80 -12.59 4.85 -3.94
CA PHE A 80 -13.66 4.01 -3.41
C PHE A 80 -13.16 3.14 -2.25
N ILE A 81 -12.13 2.32 -2.46
CA ILE A 81 -11.57 1.44 -1.42
C ILE A 81 -11.16 2.24 -0.19
N VAL A 82 -10.35 3.29 -0.35
CA VAL A 82 -9.84 4.11 0.77
C VAL A 82 -10.98 4.78 1.54
N THR A 83 -12.02 5.27 0.86
CA THR A 83 -13.19 5.87 1.52
C THR A 83 -14.10 4.85 2.19
N SER A 84 -14.09 3.59 1.74
CA SER A 84 -14.80 2.49 2.39
C SER A 84 -14.08 1.96 3.64
N LEU A 85 -12.79 2.28 3.83
CA LEU A 85 -12.04 1.93 5.03
C LEU A 85 -12.37 2.90 6.16
N GLU A 86 -12.96 2.40 7.25
CA GLU A 86 -13.38 3.21 8.39
C GLU A 86 -12.18 3.68 9.23
N ARG A 87 -11.16 2.83 9.34
CA ARG A 87 -10.02 3.05 10.24
C ARG A 87 -8.82 3.61 9.47
N PRO A 88 -8.25 4.74 9.91
CA PRO A 88 -6.97 5.24 9.40
C PRO A 88 -5.84 4.21 9.33
N GLU A 89 -5.78 3.27 10.28
CA GLU A 89 -4.78 2.18 10.27
C GLU A 89 -4.91 1.27 9.03
N GLU A 90 -6.13 0.91 8.63
CA GLU A 90 -6.39 0.10 7.43
C GLU A 90 -5.93 0.83 6.17
N ARG A 91 -6.13 2.15 6.10
CA ARG A 91 -5.72 2.98 4.96
C ARG A 91 -4.21 3.07 4.84
N ILE A 92 -3.51 3.18 5.96
CA ILE A 92 -2.04 3.22 6.00
C ILE A 92 -1.48 1.88 5.51
N HIS A 93 -1.94 0.76 6.06
CA HIS A 93 -1.50 -0.56 5.62
C HIS A 93 -1.80 -0.81 4.15
N PHE A 94 -3.01 -0.49 3.68
CA PHE A 94 -3.36 -0.59 2.27
C PHE A 94 -2.34 0.14 1.38
N LEU A 95 -1.90 1.34 1.76
CA LEU A 95 -0.87 2.08 1.04
C LEU A 95 0.50 1.39 1.15
N GLU A 96 0.90 0.93 2.33
CA GLU A 96 2.17 0.25 2.57
C GLU A 96 2.33 -0.97 1.66
N TYR A 97 1.29 -1.81 1.62
CA TYR A 97 1.28 -2.99 0.76
C TYR A 97 1.22 -2.62 -0.73
N GLY A 98 0.54 -1.52 -1.10
CA GLY A 98 0.61 -0.98 -2.45
C GLY A 98 2.00 -0.53 -2.87
N VAL A 99 2.74 0.14 -1.99
CA VAL A 99 4.15 0.49 -2.23
C VAL A 99 5.00 -0.77 -2.37
N LEU A 100 4.80 -1.76 -1.49
CA LEU A 100 5.53 -3.02 -1.52
C LEU A 100 5.31 -3.79 -2.84
N GLY A 101 4.07 -3.92 -3.29
CA GLY A 101 3.73 -4.54 -4.57
C GLY A 101 4.41 -3.84 -5.76
N PHE A 102 4.42 -2.50 -5.75
CA PHE A 102 5.12 -1.71 -6.77
C PHE A 102 6.64 -1.95 -6.76
N LEU A 103 7.24 -2.03 -5.57
CA LEU A 103 8.67 -2.26 -5.41
C LEU A 103 9.09 -3.66 -5.89
N PHE A 104 8.28 -4.70 -5.68
CA PHE A 104 8.57 -6.04 -6.20
C PHE A 104 8.67 -6.05 -7.74
N VAL A 105 7.70 -5.46 -8.45
CA VAL A 105 7.75 -5.37 -9.92
C VAL A 105 9.00 -4.61 -10.38
N LYS A 106 9.34 -3.52 -9.68
CA LYS A 106 10.56 -2.76 -9.94
C LYS A 106 11.83 -3.59 -9.71
N ALA A 107 11.86 -4.44 -8.68
CA ALA A 107 13.01 -5.28 -8.34
C ALA A 107 13.22 -6.43 -9.33
N PHE A 108 12.13 -7.02 -9.83
CA PHE A 108 12.16 -7.99 -10.93
C PHE A 108 12.54 -7.35 -12.26
N ASN A 109 12.29 -6.04 -12.43
CA ASN A 109 12.57 -5.30 -13.65
C ASN A 109 11.94 -5.96 -14.90
N SER A 110 10.76 -6.55 -14.72
CA SER A 110 9.94 -7.17 -15.76
C SER A 110 8.46 -6.94 -15.44
N THR A 111 7.66 -6.82 -16.48
CA THR A 111 6.19 -6.73 -16.42
C THR A 111 5.52 -7.92 -17.10
N ASP A 112 6.28 -8.99 -17.37
CA ASP A 112 5.71 -10.25 -17.84
C ASP A 112 4.76 -10.86 -16.80
N PHE A 113 3.89 -11.76 -17.25
CA PHE A 113 2.87 -12.37 -16.40
C PHE A 113 3.48 -13.03 -15.16
N ARG A 114 4.63 -13.71 -15.31
CA ARG A 114 5.30 -14.40 -14.19
C ARG A 114 5.79 -13.42 -13.14
N ALA A 115 6.47 -12.34 -13.54
CA ALA A 115 6.97 -11.32 -12.63
C ALA A 115 5.83 -10.61 -11.89
N LEU A 116 4.73 -10.32 -12.58
CA LEU A 116 3.54 -9.72 -11.95
C LEU A 116 2.89 -10.68 -10.95
N THR A 117 2.68 -11.95 -11.33
CA THR A 117 2.10 -12.96 -10.42
C THR A 117 2.96 -13.17 -9.18
N VAL A 118 4.28 -13.32 -9.36
CA VAL A 118 5.19 -13.49 -8.22
C VAL A 118 5.20 -12.24 -7.33
N SER A 119 5.12 -11.04 -7.90
CA SER A 119 5.03 -9.79 -7.12
C SER A 119 3.76 -9.74 -6.27
N VAL A 120 2.61 -10.15 -6.82
CA VAL A 120 1.35 -10.24 -6.06
C VAL A 120 1.49 -11.27 -4.95
N LEU A 121 1.99 -12.47 -5.25
CA LEU A 121 2.14 -13.54 -4.25
C LEU A 121 3.07 -13.14 -3.10
N LEU A 122 4.17 -12.45 -3.41
CA LEU A 122 5.08 -11.93 -2.37
C LEU A 122 4.41 -10.85 -1.52
N ALA A 123 3.76 -9.86 -2.14
CA ALA A 123 3.05 -8.81 -1.39
C ALA A 123 1.94 -9.40 -0.51
N SER A 124 1.16 -10.34 -1.05
CA SER A 124 0.13 -11.07 -0.31
C SER A 124 0.70 -11.89 0.84
N GLY A 125 1.82 -12.60 0.61
CA GLY A 125 2.49 -13.38 1.65
C GLY A 125 2.95 -12.50 2.81
N VAL A 126 3.54 -11.34 2.52
CA VAL A 126 3.92 -10.36 3.55
C VAL A 126 2.69 -9.82 4.28
N GLY A 127 1.61 -9.48 3.56
CA GLY A 127 0.38 -8.95 4.16
C GLY A 127 -0.43 -9.94 4.99
N VAL A 128 -0.39 -11.23 4.65
CA VAL A 128 -0.97 -12.30 5.46
C VAL A 128 -0.11 -12.56 6.70
N LEU A 129 1.21 -12.57 6.55
CA LEU A 129 2.13 -12.73 7.69
C LEU A 129 2.00 -11.57 8.68
N ASP A 130 1.74 -10.36 8.20
CA ASP A 130 1.41 -9.22 9.04
C ASP A 130 0.24 -9.50 9.97
N GLU A 131 -0.87 -10.02 9.43
CA GLU A 131 -2.06 -10.36 10.21
C GLU A 131 -1.79 -11.46 11.23
N VAL A 132 -0.97 -12.44 10.85
CA VAL A 132 -0.51 -13.50 11.76
C VAL A 132 0.28 -12.89 12.92
N ILE A 133 1.22 -11.98 12.64
CA ILE A 133 2.00 -11.27 13.68
C ILE A 133 1.05 -10.47 14.58
N GLN A 134 0.11 -9.73 13.99
CA GLN A 134 -0.87 -8.94 14.73
C GLN A 134 -1.77 -9.81 15.63
N GLY A 135 -2.12 -11.03 15.19
CA GLY A 135 -2.88 -11.99 15.99
C GLY A 135 -2.15 -12.47 17.26
N PHE A 136 -0.82 -12.35 17.32
CA PHE A 136 -0.04 -12.62 18.53
C PHE A 136 0.15 -11.38 19.42
N LEU A 137 -0.22 -10.18 18.96
CA LEU A 137 -0.08 -8.96 19.76
C LEU A 137 -1.23 -8.83 20.76
N PRO A 138 -0.95 -8.60 22.05
CA PRO A 138 -1.99 -8.58 23.10
C PRO A 138 -2.95 -7.39 22.97
N ASN A 139 -2.58 -6.37 22.22
CA ASN A 139 -3.33 -5.14 22.04
C ASN A 139 -4.21 -5.14 20.78
N ARG A 140 -4.29 -6.25 20.02
CA ARG A 140 -5.09 -6.37 18.78
C ARG A 140 -5.52 -7.82 18.54
N VAL A 141 -6.75 -8.02 18.09
CA VAL A 141 -7.19 -9.30 17.52
C VAL A 141 -7.07 -9.15 16.02
N GLY A 142 -6.42 -10.12 15.37
CA GLY A 142 -6.31 -10.09 13.92
C GLY A 142 -7.67 -10.26 13.24
N ASP A 143 -7.87 -9.59 12.11
CA ASP A 143 -9.09 -9.62 11.30
C ASP A 143 -8.76 -10.08 9.87
N ILE A 144 -9.51 -11.08 9.38
CA ILE A 144 -9.36 -11.58 8.01
C ILE A 144 -9.61 -10.49 6.95
N ARG A 145 -10.44 -9.49 7.30
CA ARG A 145 -10.66 -8.31 6.47
C ARG A 145 -9.38 -7.51 6.26
N ASP A 146 -8.55 -7.38 7.29
CA ASP A 146 -7.30 -6.61 7.22
C ASP A 146 -6.28 -7.31 6.31
N ALA A 147 -6.16 -8.64 6.43
CA ALA A 147 -5.37 -9.44 5.50
C ALA A 147 -5.84 -9.26 4.04
N PHE A 148 -7.15 -9.26 3.80
CA PHE A 148 -7.70 -9.00 2.46
C PHE A 148 -7.35 -7.61 1.94
N MET A 149 -7.41 -6.58 2.79
CA MET A 149 -7.06 -5.21 2.40
C MET A 149 -5.56 -5.07 2.11
N ASN A 150 -4.70 -5.73 2.87
CA ASN A 150 -3.26 -5.79 2.59
C ASN A 150 -2.98 -6.42 1.22
N VAL A 151 -3.64 -7.53 0.91
CA VAL A 151 -3.57 -8.20 -0.40
C VAL A 151 -4.07 -7.29 -1.52
N ALA A 152 -5.22 -6.62 -1.32
CA ALA A 152 -5.80 -5.71 -2.30
C ALA A 152 -4.86 -4.52 -2.58
N GLY A 153 -4.25 -3.95 -1.53
CA GLY A 153 -3.21 -2.93 -1.65
C GLY A 153 -2.04 -3.42 -2.50
N GLY A 154 -1.47 -4.58 -2.16
CA GLY A 154 -0.39 -5.23 -2.91
C GLY A 154 -0.70 -5.43 -4.39
N PHE A 155 -1.88 -5.97 -4.70
CA PHE A 155 -2.35 -6.16 -6.07
C PHE A 155 -2.42 -4.84 -6.84
N LEU A 156 -3.00 -3.82 -6.23
CA LEU A 156 -3.13 -2.51 -6.83
C LEU A 156 -1.75 -1.88 -7.10
N GLY A 157 -0.80 -2.03 -6.18
CA GLY A 157 0.60 -1.66 -6.37
C GLY A 157 1.25 -2.30 -7.60
N VAL A 158 1.06 -3.61 -7.76
CA VAL A 158 1.54 -4.36 -8.94
C VAL A 158 0.86 -3.87 -10.22
N TRP A 159 -0.45 -3.64 -10.17
CA TRP A 159 -1.22 -3.14 -11.32
C TRP A 159 -0.71 -1.76 -11.77
N PHE A 160 -0.47 -0.84 -10.85
CA PHE A 160 0.16 0.45 -11.16
C PHE A 160 1.57 0.29 -11.73
N ALA A 161 2.39 -0.59 -11.15
CA ALA A 161 3.74 -0.82 -11.61
C ALA A 161 3.79 -1.40 -13.03
N ARG A 162 2.86 -2.30 -13.37
CA ARG A 162 2.73 -2.84 -14.73
C ARG A 162 2.64 -1.72 -15.75
N PHE A 163 1.74 -0.76 -15.56
CA PHE A 163 1.59 0.36 -16.51
C PHE A 163 2.72 1.37 -16.45
N TYR A 164 3.31 1.55 -15.27
CA TYR A 164 4.43 2.47 -15.10
C TYR A 164 5.69 1.96 -15.83
N TYR A 165 5.90 0.64 -15.88
CA TYR A 165 7.09 0.00 -16.45
C TYR A 165 6.90 -0.61 -17.85
N SER A 166 5.66 -0.90 -18.27
CA SER A 166 5.32 -1.09 -19.70
C SER A 166 5.53 0.20 -20.48
#